data_AF-A0A7K0CJI9-F1
#
_entry.id   AF-A0A7K0CJI9-F1
#
_cell.length_a   1.000
_cell.length_b   1.000
_cell.length_c   1.000
_cell.angle_alpha   90.00
_cell.angle_beta   90.00
_cell.angle_gamma   90.00
#
_symmetry.space_group_name_H-M   'P 1'
#
loop_
_entity.id
_entity.type
_entity.pdbx_description
1 polymer ?
#
loop_
_entity_poly.entity_id
_entity_poly.type
_entity_poly.pdbx_seq_one_letter_code
_entity_poly.pdbx_strand_id
1 'polypeptide(L)'
;MPYAIAHPEPLSDARLHRQARETVAALGLADAELLPDLVHALIRAGFAVQTGPATGGVEIRHCPEHYGPHSLLVSWAPHEAAYTPLDPRVTRVEDVMADALLHSLRALGFRAGRLGPSFSVQVRPWGSDGGR
;
A
#
# COMPACT_ATOMS: atom_id res chain seq x y z
N MET A 1 -37.03 -5.07 -13.56
CA MET A 1 -36.40 -3.81 -13.12
C MET A 1 -34.89 -4.03 -13.10
N PRO A 2 -34.11 -3.49 -14.04
CA PRO A 2 -32.65 -3.56 -13.96
C PRO A 2 -32.18 -2.68 -12.79
N TYR A 3 -31.45 -3.25 -11.84
CA TYR A 3 -30.73 -2.50 -10.82
C TYR A 3 -29.60 -1.72 -11.52
N ALA A 4 -29.77 -0.41 -11.68
CA ALA A 4 -28.67 0.44 -12.10
C ALA A 4 -27.63 0.45 -10.97
N ILE A 5 -26.48 -0.17 -11.21
CA ILE A 5 -25.30 -0.01 -10.36
C ILE A 5 -24.83 1.43 -10.59
N ALA A 6 -25.16 2.32 -9.67
CA ALA A 6 -24.58 3.65 -9.64
C ALA A 6 -23.07 3.49 -9.45
N HIS A 7 -22.31 3.63 -10.53
CA HIS A 7 -20.88 3.84 -10.43
C HIS A 7 -20.69 5.22 -9.80
N PRO A 8 -20.07 5.33 -8.62
CA PRO A 8 -19.76 6.63 -8.06
C PRO A 8 -18.91 7.39 -9.08
N GLU A 9 -19.26 8.65 -9.34
CA GLU A 9 -18.46 9.47 -10.22
C GLU A 9 -17.01 9.49 -9.74
N PRO A 10 -16.03 9.36 -10.65
CA PRO A 10 -14.64 9.44 -10.26
C PRO A 10 -14.39 10.77 -9.55
N LEU A 11 -13.83 10.70 -8.34
CA LEU A 11 -13.49 11.90 -7.57
C LEU A 11 -12.60 12.80 -8.40
N SER A 12 -12.87 14.12 -8.37
CA SER A 12 -11.95 15.08 -8.97
C SER A 12 -10.58 14.99 -8.33
N ASP A 13 -9.53 15.28 -9.10
CA ASP A 13 -8.13 15.17 -8.66
C ASP A 13 -7.85 15.97 -7.37
N ALA A 14 -8.49 17.13 -7.21
CA ALA A 14 -8.41 17.93 -5.98
C ALA A 14 -9.06 17.25 -4.76
N ARG A 15 -10.16 16.51 -4.95
CA ARG A 15 -10.79 15.72 -3.89
C ARG A 15 -9.94 14.51 -3.52
N LEU A 16 -9.32 13.86 -4.52
CA LEU A 16 -8.37 12.77 -4.30
C LEU A 16 -7.15 13.21 -3.49
N HIS A 17 -6.56 14.36 -3.83
CA HIS A 17 -5.46 14.94 -3.07
C HIS A 17 -5.84 15.24 -1.61
N ARG A 18 -7.04 15.80 -1.39
CA ARG A 18 -7.53 16.05 -0.03
C ARG A 18 -7.72 14.75 0.74
N GLN A 19 -8.37 13.75 0.13
CA GLN A 19 -8.56 12.43 0.72
C GLN A 19 -7.23 11.78 1.07
N ALA A 20 -6.23 11.87 0.18
CA ALA A 20 -4.90 11.33 0.42
C ALA A 20 -4.24 11.98 1.63
N ARG A 21 -4.32 13.31 1.76
CA ARG A 21 -3.77 14.03 2.94
C ARG A 21 -4.47 13.65 4.24
N GLU A 22 -5.78 13.49 4.22
CA GLU A 22 -6.56 13.02 5.39
C GLU A 22 -6.16 11.59 5.78
N THR A 23 -5.99 10.69 4.80
CA THR A 23 -5.49 9.32 5.01
C THR A 23 -4.07 9.33 5.57
N VAL A 24 -3.16 10.16 5.06
CA VAL A 24 -1.80 10.31 5.61
C VAL A 24 -1.82 10.79 7.05
N ALA A 25 -2.66 11.78 7.37
CA ALA A 25 -2.82 12.27 8.73
C ALA A 25 -3.35 11.16 9.66
N ALA A 26 -4.32 10.35 9.19
CA ALA A 26 -4.87 9.23 9.95
C ALA A 26 -3.86 8.11 10.20
N LEU A 27 -2.91 7.89 9.28
CA LEU A 27 -1.83 6.91 9.44
C LEU A 27 -0.81 7.35 10.50
N GLY A 28 -0.74 8.64 10.85
CA GLY A 28 0.25 9.16 11.81
C GLY A 28 1.69 9.12 11.29
N LEU A 29 1.87 8.99 9.97
CA LEU A 29 3.16 8.80 9.30
C LEU A 29 3.59 10.05 8.51
N ALA A 30 3.34 11.24 9.06
CA ALA A 30 3.51 12.52 8.37
C ALA A 30 4.96 12.81 7.90
N ASP A 31 5.96 12.20 8.53
CA ASP A 31 7.38 12.42 8.24
C ASP A 31 7.93 11.54 7.09
N ALA A 32 7.11 10.66 6.50
CA ALA A 32 7.52 9.84 5.38
C ALA A 32 7.30 10.58 4.04
N GLU A 33 8.37 11.11 3.45
CA GLU A 33 8.34 11.94 2.23
C GLU A 33 7.54 11.34 1.07
N LEU A 34 7.55 10.02 0.89
CA LEU A 34 6.84 9.33 -0.20
C LEU A 34 5.35 9.09 0.06
N LEU A 35 4.93 9.20 1.31
CA LEU A 35 3.64 8.68 1.72
C LEU A 35 2.46 9.45 1.09
N PRO A 36 2.47 10.79 0.95
CA PRO A 36 1.39 11.51 0.28
C PRO A 36 1.20 11.07 -1.17
N ASP A 37 2.29 10.96 -1.94
CA ASP A 37 2.25 10.58 -3.35
C ASP A 37 1.81 9.11 -3.53
N LEU A 38 2.31 8.23 -2.67
CA LEU A 38 1.92 6.82 -2.64
C LEU A 38 0.43 6.65 -2.35
N VAL A 39 -0.07 7.28 -1.30
CA VAL A 39 -1.49 7.20 -0.92
C VAL A 39 -2.37 7.79 -2.01
N HIS A 40 -1.98 8.93 -2.60
CA HIS A 40 -2.72 9.52 -3.70
C HIS A 40 -2.80 8.58 -4.91
N ALA A 41 -1.67 7.99 -5.33
CA ALA A 41 -1.62 7.05 -6.44
C ALA A 41 -2.46 5.78 -6.20
N LEU A 42 -2.43 5.25 -4.97
CA LEU A 42 -3.22 4.08 -4.58
C LEU A 42 -4.73 4.38 -4.62
N ILE A 43 -5.18 5.48 -4.01
CA ILE A 43 -6.60 5.87 -4.02
C ILE A 43 -7.07 6.12 -5.46
N ARG A 44 -6.26 6.81 -6.27
CA ARG A 44 -6.56 7.05 -7.69
C ARG A 44 -6.69 5.76 -8.50
N ALA A 45 -5.90 4.74 -8.17
CA ALA A 45 -5.98 3.42 -8.77
C ALA A 45 -7.09 2.53 -8.18
N GLY A 46 -7.88 3.04 -7.24
CA GLY A 46 -9.03 2.35 -6.65
C GLY A 46 -8.70 1.47 -5.44
N PHE A 47 -7.48 1.55 -4.90
CA PHE A 47 -7.12 0.84 -3.69
C PHE A 47 -7.69 1.56 -2.46
N ALA A 48 -8.38 0.81 -1.60
CA ALA A 48 -8.65 1.26 -0.24
C ALA A 48 -7.35 1.20 0.56
N VAL A 49 -7.07 2.22 1.37
CA VAL A 49 -5.92 2.25 2.29
C VAL A 49 -6.42 2.04 3.70
N GLN A 50 -5.83 1.07 4.40
CA GLN A 50 -6.20 0.73 5.76
C GLN A 50 -5.62 1.77 6.74
N THR A 51 -6.50 2.47 7.46
CA THR A 51 -6.11 3.50 8.46
C THR A 51 -6.39 3.08 9.90
N GLY A 52 -6.89 1.86 10.11
CA GLY A 52 -7.18 1.31 11.43
C GLY A 52 -7.33 -0.22 11.41
N PRO A 53 -7.59 -0.87 12.56
CA PRO A 53 -7.80 -2.30 12.61
C PRO A 53 -9.02 -2.72 11.78
N ALA A 54 -8.85 -3.68 10.87
CA ALA A 54 -9.92 -4.33 10.11
C ALA A 54 -10.76 -3.44 9.16
N THR A 55 -10.25 -2.28 8.71
CA THR A 55 -10.98 -1.46 7.71
C THR A 55 -10.91 -2.04 6.28
N GLY A 56 -10.08 -3.07 6.07
CA GLY A 56 -9.81 -3.64 4.74
C GLY A 56 -8.95 -2.72 3.87
N GLY A 57 -8.43 -3.27 2.76
CA GLY A 57 -7.54 -2.55 1.84
C GLY A 57 -6.07 -2.85 2.08
N VAL A 58 -5.20 -1.97 1.55
CA VAL A 58 -3.74 -2.10 1.73
C VAL A 58 -3.29 -1.43 3.02
N GLU A 59 -2.52 -2.14 3.83
CA GLU A 59 -1.81 -1.60 4.99
C GLU A 59 -0.52 -0.93 4.54
N ILE A 60 -0.25 0.27 5.05
CA ILE A 60 1.02 0.97 4.86
C ILE A 60 1.69 1.15 6.23
N ARG A 61 2.95 0.72 6.35
CA ARG A 61 3.73 0.85 7.58
C ARG A 61 5.08 1.51 7.30
N HIS A 62 5.52 2.35 8.22
CA HIS A 62 6.90 2.83 8.25
C HIS A 62 7.70 1.97 9.23
N CYS A 63 8.74 1.30 8.73
CA CYS A 63 9.62 0.43 9.52
C CYS A 63 11.11 0.77 9.23
N PRO A 64 11.54 2.00 9.54
CA PRO A 64 12.86 2.51 9.17
C PRO A 64 14.01 1.73 9.81
N GLU A 65 13.80 1.20 11.01
CA GLU A 65 14.77 0.42 11.76
C GLU A 65 15.12 -0.92 11.10
N HIS A 66 14.21 -1.47 10.28
CA HIS A 66 14.41 -2.74 9.58
C HIS A 66 14.81 -2.57 8.12
N TYR A 67 14.33 -1.51 7.45
CA TYR A 67 14.41 -1.39 5.99
C TYR A 67 15.05 -0.08 5.50
N GLY A 68 15.63 0.68 6.41
CA GLY A 68 16.28 1.95 6.14
C GLY A 68 15.30 3.14 6.15
N PRO A 69 15.85 4.36 6.26
CA PRO A 69 15.05 5.57 6.37
C PRO A 69 14.16 5.75 5.14
N HIS A 70 12.94 6.23 5.36
CA HIS A 70 11.93 6.51 4.32
C HIS A 70 11.41 5.28 3.54
N SER A 71 11.77 4.06 3.95
CA SER A 71 11.18 2.83 3.40
C SER A 71 9.78 2.61 3.95
N LEU A 72 8.83 2.37 3.05
CA LEU A 72 7.46 2.01 3.40
C LEU A 72 7.21 0.53 3.07
N LEU A 73 6.53 -0.17 3.96
CA LEU A 73 5.97 -1.48 3.68
C LEU A 73 4.52 -1.33 3.27
N VAL A 74 4.14 -1.97 2.18
CA VAL A 74 2.76 -2.07 1.71
C VAL A 74 2.36 -3.55 1.70
N SER A 75 1.23 -3.87 2.32
CA SER A 75 0.70 -5.24 2.43
C SER A 75 -0.80 -5.25 2.14
N TRP A 76 -1.33 -6.36 1.61
CA TRP A 76 -2.78 -6.57 1.41
C TRP A 76 -3.51 -7.03 2.66
N ALA A 77 -2.78 -7.57 3.63
CA ALA A 77 -3.33 -8.04 4.88
C ALA A 77 -2.69 -7.25 6.03
N PRO A 78 -3.43 -7.02 7.13
CA PRO A 78 -2.83 -6.52 8.36
C PRO A 78 -1.65 -7.41 8.73
N HIS A 79 -0.51 -6.83 9.07
CA HIS A 79 0.71 -7.55 9.44
C HIS A 79 0.46 -8.60 10.54
N GLU A 80 -0.50 -8.34 11.43
CA GLU A 80 -0.95 -9.27 12.48
C GLU A 80 -1.56 -10.57 11.92
N ALA A 81 -2.20 -10.51 10.75
CA ALA A 81 -2.73 -11.69 10.04
C ALA A 81 -1.61 -12.50 9.35
N ALA A 82 -0.49 -11.86 9.02
CA ALA A 82 0.63 -12.50 8.33
C ALA A 82 1.51 -13.40 9.24
N TYR A 83 1.34 -13.33 10.57
CA TYR A 83 2.15 -14.12 11.53
C TYR A 83 1.51 -15.42 12.00
N THR A 84 0.26 -15.69 11.63
CA THR A 84 -0.34 -17.01 11.92
C THR A 84 0.10 -17.95 10.80
N PRO A 85 0.61 -19.17 11.08
CA PRO A 85 0.90 -20.13 10.02
C PRO A 85 -0.41 -20.46 9.30
N LEU A 86 -0.56 -19.92 8.09
CA LEU A 86 -1.75 -20.15 7.29
C LEU A 86 -1.63 -21.48 6.54
N ASP A 87 -2.78 -22.05 6.18
CA ASP A 87 -2.87 -23.19 5.28
C ASP A 87 -2.01 -22.93 4.02
N PRO A 88 -1.27 -23.91 3.47
CA PRO A 88 -0.43 -23.73 2.28
C PRO A 88 -1.14 -23.10 1.07
N ARG A 89 -2.46 -23.26 0.96
CA ARG A 89 -3.29 -22.63 -0.08
C ARG A 89 -3.41 -21.13 0.15
N VAL A 90 -3.53 -20.69 1.39
CA VAL A 90 -3.59 -19.27 1.76
C VAL A 90 -2.24 -18.60 1.53
N THR A 91 -1.14 -19.25 1.91
CA THR A 91 0.23 -18.81 1.59
C THR A 91 0.40 -18.53 0.09
N ARG A 92 -0.13 -19.41 -0.77
CA ARG A 92 -0.09 -19.22 -2.23
C ARG A 92 -0.91 -18.02 -2.70
N VAL A 93 -2.07 -17.77 -2.10
CA VAL A 93 -2.89 -16.59 -2.43
C VAL A 93 -2.15 -15.32 -2.01
N GLU A 94 -1.58 -15.29 -0.81
CA GLU A 94 -0.81 -14.16 -0.31
C GLU A 94 0.40 -13.85 -1.19
N ASP A 95 1.11 -14.87 -1.67
CA ASP A 95 2.20 -14.70 -2.64
C ASP A 95 1.74 -14.07 -3.95
N VAL A 96 0.63 -14.55 -4.53
CA VAL A 96 0.05 -13.99 -5.76
C VAL A 96 -0.40 -12.55 -5.54
N MET A 97 -1.00 -12.24 -4.39
CA MET A 97 -1.42 -10.88 -4.06
C MET A 97 -0.23 -9.94 -3.87
N ALA A 98 0.82 -10.39 -3.19
CA ALA A 98 2.06 -9.64 -3.00
C ALA A 98 2.77 -9.37 -4.33
N ASP A 99 2.78 -10.33 -5.25
CA ASP A 99 3.28 -10.12 -6.62
C ASP A 99 2.40 -9.15 -7.40
N ALA A 100 1.07 -9.26 -7.30
CA ALA A 100 0.17 -8.31 -7.93
C ALA A 100 0.41 -6.89 -7.40
N LEU A 101 0.58 -6.72 -6.08
CA LEU A 101 0.90 -5.45 -5.44
C LEU A 101 2.20 -4.86 -5.96
N LEU A 102 3.24 -5.69 -6.08
CA LEU A 102 4.54 -5.29 -6.62
C LEU A 102 4.40 -4.75 -8.04
N HIS A 103 3.66 -5.45 -8.90
CA HIS A 103 3.42 -5.03 -10.27
C HIS A 103 2.61 -3.72 -10.32
N SER A 104 1.55 -3.61 -9.51
CA SER A 104 0.75 -2.38 -9.42
C SER A 104 1.58 -1.19 -8.97
N LEU A 105 2.38 -1.31 -7.92
CA LEU A 105 3.21 -0.21 -7.41
C LEU A 105 4.25 0.25 -8.44
N ARG A 106 4.86 -0.70 -9.17
CA ARG A 106 5.77 -0.37 -10.28
C ARG A 106 5.05 0.33 -11.43
N ALA A 107 3.85 -0.12 -11.79
CA ALA A 107 3.03 0.51 -12.82
C ALA A 107 2.59 1.93 -12.42
N LEU A 108 2.43 2.19 -11.12
CA LEU A 108 2.16 3.51 -10.56
C LEU A 108 3.42 4.40 -10.47
N GLY A 109 4.58 3.91 -10.91
CA GLY A 109 5.83 4.68 -10.97
C GLY A 109 6.71 4.58 -9.73
N PHE A 110 6.38 3.71 -8.76
CA PHE A 110 7.15 3.55 -7.54
C PHE A 110 8.25 2.49 -7.68
N ARG A 111 9.38 2.75 -7.02
CA ARG A 111 10.42 1.74 -6.85
C ARG A 111 9.99 0.75 -5.77
N ALA A 112 9.63 -0.45 -6.19
CA ALA A 112 9.13 -1.49 -5.30
C ALA A 112 9.89 -2.83 -5.45
N GLY A 113 10.02 -3.57 -4.35
CA GLY A 113 10.65 -4.89 -4.29
C GLY A 113 10.03 -5.82 -3.25
N ARG A 114 10.14 -7.14 -3.47
CA ARG A 114 9.76 -8.14 -2.46
C ARG A 114 10.70 -8.07 -1.27
N LEU A 115 10.14 -8.26 -0.07
CA LEU A 115 10.90 -8.38 1.16
C LEU A 115 11.16 -9.85 1.51
N GLY A 116 12.10 -10.50 0.82
CA GLY A 116 12.40 -11.91 1.04
C GLY A 116 11.13 -12.79 0.91
N PRO A 117 10.91 -13.78 1.80
CA PRO A 117 9.71 -14.63 1.78
C PRO A 117 8.47 -13.97 2.41
N SER A 118 8.53 -12.67 2.75
CA SER A 118 7.35 -11.94 3.24
C SER A 118 6.35 -11.67 2.11
N PHE A 119 5.07 -11.59 2.45
CA PHE A 119 3.97 -11.16 1.57
C PHE A 119 3.86 -9.64 1.46
N SER A 120 4.79 -8.90 2.05
CA SER A 120 4.86 -7.44 1.98
C SER A 120 5.76 -6.96 0.83
N VAL A 121 5.41 -5.80 0.28
CA VAL A 121 6.20 -5.10 -0.73
C VAL A 121 6.85 -3.87 -0.09
N GLN A 122 8.17 -3.75 -0.25
CA GLN A 122 8.89 -2.55 0.16
C GLN A 122 8.83 -1.51 -0.97
N VAL A 123 8.43 -0.29 -0.64
CA VAL A 123 8.45 0.90 -1.50
C VAL A 123 9.55 1.85 -1.02
N ARG A 124 10.38 2.32 -1.95
CA ARG A 124 11.54 3.19 -1.68
C ARG A 124 11.51 4.48 -2.50
N PRO A 125 12.17 5.56 -2.03
CA PRO A 125 12.21 6.82 -2.76
C PRO A 125 13.03 6.71 -4.04
N TRP A 126 12.66 7.46 -5.07
CA TRP A 126 13.50 7.60 -6.26
C TRP A 126 14.83 8.27 -5.87
N GLY A 127 15.97 7.66 -6.20
CA GLY A 127 17.29 8.16 -5.78
C GLY A 127 17.89 7.55 -4.52
N SER A 128 17.20 6.62 -3.84
CA SER A 128 17.76 5.87 -2.69
C SER A 128 18.66 4.69 -3.07
N ASP A 129 19.22 4.67 -4.29
CA ASP A 129 20.46 3.90 -4.54
C ASP A 129 21.64 4.64 -3.91
N GLY A 130 21.68 4.56 -2.58
CA GLY A 130 22.91 4.77 -1.85
C GLY A 130 23.88 3.65 -2.24
N GLY A 131 24.75 3.96 -3.20
CA GLY A 131 25.84 3.09 -3.56
C GLY A 131 26.66 2.66 -2.35
N ARG A 132 26.97 1.37 -2.32
CA ARG A 132 28.28 0.85 -1.93
C ARG A 132 28.60 -0.31 -2.84
#